data_AF-A0A9E6ZUM9-F1
#
_entry.id   AF-A0A9E6ZUM9-F1
#
_cell.length_a   1.000
_cell.length_b   1.000
_cell.length_c   1.000
_cell.angle_alpha   90.00
_cell.angle_beta   90.00
_cell.angle_gamma   90.00
#
_symmetry.space_group_name_H-M   'P 1'
#
loop_
_entity.id
_entity.type
_entity.pdbx_description
1 polymer ?
#
loop_
_entity_poly.entity_id
_entity_poly.type
_entity_poly.pdbx_seq_one_letter_code
_entity_poly.pdbx_strand_id
1 'polypeptide(L)'
;MKKLMRSTLMVVLLIAVSTSCDNNVEEDNINSGTDECPDISFSTQVKPVIDNNCISCHNGSQFPDLRTYDGVSNNAAIVKDQVVNRTMPIGGSLTNEEIELISCWVDNGALNN
;
A
#
# COMPACT_ATOMS: atom_id res chain seq x y z
N MET A 1 66.92 4.03 13.35
CA MET A 1 65.64 3.59 13.95
C MET A 1 64.50 4.57 13.59
N LYS A 2 64.24 4.82 12.30
CA LYS A 2 63.22 5.81 11.83
C LYS A 2 62.25 5.24 10.79
N LYS A 3 62.31 3.93 10.52
CA LYS A 3 61.59 3.27 9.43
C LYS A 3 60.30 2.55 9.87
N LEU A 4 60.12 2.32 11.17
CA LEU A 4 58.92 1.62 11.68
C LEU A 4 57.75 2.55 12.09
N MET A 5 57.98 3.85 12.28
CA MET A 5 56.90 4.82 12.56
C MET A 5 56.20 5.37 11.29
N ARG A 6 56.84 5.22 10.12
CA ARG A 6 56.31 5.74 8.85
C ARG A 6 55.31 4.79 8.18
N SER A 7 55.42 3.49 8.45
CA SER A 7 54.53 2.48 7.87
C SER A 7 53.22 2.35 8.64
N THR A 8 53.23 2.54 9.96
CA THR A 8 52.02 2.60 10.79
C THR A 8 51.23 3.88 10.58
N LEU A 9 51.88 4.99 10.21
CA LEU A 9 51.19 6.26 9.89
C LEU A 9 50.34 6.17 8.60
N MET A 10 50.71 5.30 7.64
CA MET A 10 49.96 5.16 6.39
C MET A 10 48.77 4.18 6.47
N VAL A 11 48.78 3.25 7.42
CA VAL A 11 47.69 2.25 7.54
C VAL A 11 46.51 2.81 8.35
N VAL A 12 46.76 3.74 9.27
CA VAL A 12 45.70 4.36 10.11
C VAL A 12 44.86 5.39 9.34
N LEU A 13 45.35 5.93 8.22
CA LEU A 13 44.64 6.91 7.40
C LEU A 13 43.57 6.28 6.47
N LEU A 14 43.56 4.95 6.33
CA LEU A 14 42.68 4.22 5.39
C LEU A 14 41.42 3.62 6.05
N ILE A 15 41.27 3.73 7.37
CA ILE A 15 40.12 3.16 8.10
C ILE A 15 39.03 4.21 8.40
N ALA A 16 39.28 5.50 8.10
CA ALA A 16 38.33 6.58 8.36
C ALA A 16 37.27 6.78 7.26
N VAL A 17 36.88 5.71 6.56
CA VAL A 17 35.78 5.74 5.58
C VAL A 17 34.66 4.82 6.06
N SER A 18 34.20 5.05 7.29
CA SER A 18 32.89 4.56 7.73
C SER A 18 31.85 5.63 7.42
N THR A 19 31.30 5.52 6.21
CA THR A 19 29.89 5.75 5.87
C THR A 19 29.13 6.80 6.69
N SER A 20 29.04 8.03 6.17
CA SER A 20 27.86 8.87 6.38
C SER A 20 27.29 9.21 5.00
N CYS A 21 26.25 8.50 4.59
CA CYS A 21 25.32 9.01 3.60
C CYS A 21 24.21 9.69 4.39
N ASP A 22 24.31 11.01 4.60
CA ASP A 22 23.17 11.79 5.09
C ASP A 22 22.16 11.94 3.95
N ASN A 23 21.14 11.08 3.96
CA ASN A 23 19.91 11.36 3.21
C ASN A 23 19.13 12.40 4.02
N ASN A 24 19.40 13.68 3.79
CA ASN A 24 18.51 14.75 4.24
C ASN A 24 17.22 14.65 3.41
N VAL A 25 16.23 13.90 3.91
CA VAL A 25 14.84 14.17 3.56
C VAL A 25 14.52 15.47 4.26
N GLU A 26 14.37 16.54 3.49
CA GLU A 26 13.76 17.75 3.99
C GLU A 26 12.37 17.34 4.52
N GLU A 27 12.18 17.43 5.83
CA GLU A 27 10.87 17.24 6.46
C GLU A 27 10.01 18.42 6.03
N ASP A 28 9.43 18.32 4.84
CA ASP A 28 8.24 19.06 4.50
C ASP A 28 7.25 18.82 5.63
N ASN A 29 6.79 19.91 6.25
CA ASN A 29 5.75 19.92 7.26
C ASN A 29 4.41 19.53 6.60
N ILE A 30 4.32 18.32 6.08
CA ILE A 30 3.08 17.62 5.84
C ILE A 30 2.65 17.17 7.22
N ASN A 31 1.49 17.63 7.68
CA ASN A 31 0.82 17.00 8.80
C ASN A 31 0.95 15.49 8.64
N SER A 32 1.75 14.84 9.48
CA SER A 32 1.57 13.42 9.80
C SER A 32 0.21 13.29 10.49
N GLY A 33 -0.85 13.41 9.69
CA GLY A 33 -2.01 12.57 9.90
C GLY A 33 -1.47 11.17 9.73
N THR A 34 -1.51 10.40 10.81
CA THR A 34 -1.18 8.99 10.86
C THR A 34 -1.52 8.30 9.53
N ASP A 35 -0.58 7.52 8.97
CA ASP A 35 -0.79 6.49 7.92
C ASP A 35 -1.74 5.39 8.43
N GLU A 36 -2.82 5.77 9.10
CA GLU A 36 -3.85 4.90 9.61
C GLU A 36 -5.06 5.06 8.70
N CYS A 37 -5.45 3.94 8.11
CA CYS A 37 -6.68 3.85 7.36
C CYS A 37 -7.85 4.30 8.22
N PRO A 38 -8.65 5.29 7.76
CA PRO A 38 -9.83 5.72 8.52
C PRO A 38 -10.81 4.55 8.68
N ASP A 39 -11.73 4.67 9.63
CA ASP A 39 -12.82 3.70 9.72
C ASP A 39 -13.69 3.79 8.46
N ILE A 40 -13.78 2.69 7.71
CA ILE A 40 -14.50 2.59 6.46
C ILE A 40 -15.68 1.64 6.66
N SER A 41 -16.90 2.14 6.44
CA SER A 41 -18.10 1.32 6.44
C SER A 41 -18.26 0.57 5.12
N PHE A 42 -18.47 -0.74 5.19
CA PHE A 42 -18.79 -1.52 3.99
C PHE A 42 -20.04 -0.99 3.30
N SER A 43 -21.12 -0.80 4.05
CA SER A 43 -22.46 -0.55 3.49
C SER A 43 -22.56 0.80 2.78
N THR A 44 -21.91 1.85 3.32
CA THR A 44 -22.04 3.21 2.80
C THR A 44 -20.89 3.64 1.89
N GLN A 45 -19.71 3.02 2.00
CA GLN A 45 -18.50 3.46 1.29
C GLN A 45 -18.01 2.41 0.29
N VAL A 46 -17.85 1.15 0.70
CA VAL A 46 -17.28 0.11 -0.19
C VAL A 46 -18.31 -0.42 -1.17
N LYS A 47 -19.50 -0.75 -0.67
CA LYS A 47 -20.56 -1.40 -1.47
C LYS A 47 -20.96 -0.56 -2.69
N PRO A 48 -21.14 0.77 -2.62
CA PRO A 48 -21.44 1.57 -3.80
C PRO A 48 -20.35 1.48 -4.89
N VAL A 49 -19.07 1.44 -4.50
CA VAL A 49 -17.96 1.28 -5.45
C VAL A 49 -18.01 -0.09 -6.12
N ILE A 50 -18.25 -1.16 -5.35
CA ILE A 50 -18.41 -2.52 -5.87
C ILE A 50 -19.62 -2.64 -6.80
N ASP A 51 -20.76 -2.09 -6.40
CA ASP A 51 -22.02 -2.16 -7.16
C ASP A 51 -21.89 -1.47 -8.52
N ASN A 52 -21.24 -0.29 -8.55
CA ASN A 52 -21.12 0.51 -9.76
C ASN A 52 -20.07 -0.03 -10.74
N ASN A 53 -18.98 -0.61 -10.23
CA ASN A 53 -17.79 -0.90 -11.04
C ASN A 53 -17.54 -2.40 -11.27
N CYS A 54 -18.11 -3.30 -10.47
CA CYS A 54 -17.72 -4.72 -10.48
C CYS A 54 -18.88 -5.66 -10.87
N ILE A 55 -20.09 -5.40 -10.40
CA ILE A 55 -21.21 -6.36 -10.48
C ILE A 55 -21.68 -6.62 -11.92
N SER A 56 -21.42 -5.73 -12.88
CA SER A 56 -21.77 -5.98 -14.30
C SER A 56 -21.21 -7.30 -14.81
N CYS A 57 -20.01 -7.70 -14.37
CA CYS A 57 -19.42 -9.01 -14.62
C CYS A 57 -19.53 -9.95 -13.40
N HIS A 58 -19.27 -9.44 -12.19
CA HIS A 58 -19.19 -10.22 -10.94
C HIS A 58 -20.56 -10.39 -10.24
N ASN A 59 -21.60 -10.71 -11.01
CA ASN A 59 -22.97 -10.91 -10.52
C ASN A 59 -23.32 -12.38 -10.21
N GLY A 60 -22.32 -13.20 -9.90
CA GLY A 60 -22.48 -14.66 -9.73
C GLY A 60 -22.32 -15.47 -11.02
N SER A 61 -22.21 -14.82 -12.18
CA SER A 61 -21.82 -15.47 -13.45
C SER A 61 -20.31 -15.60 -13.60
N GLN A 62 -19.54 -14.77 -12.89
CA GLN A 62 -18.08 -14.79 -12.85
C GLN A 62 -17.62 -14.87 -11.40
N PHE A 63 -16.56 -15.63 -11.15
CA PHE A 63 -15.93 -15.68 -9.83
C PHE A 63 -15.03 -14.45 -9.60
N PRO A 64 -15.03 -13.85 -8.40
CA PRO A 64 -15.98 -14.07 -7.30
C PRO A 64 -17.34 -13.42 -7.55
N ASP A 65 -18.38 -13.90 -6.87
CA ASP A 65 -19.68 -13.20 -6.79
C ASP A 65 -19.55 -12.05 -5.78
N LEU A 66 -19.76 -10.82 -6.23
CA LEU A 66 -19.54 -9.61 -5.42
C LEU A 66 -20.86 -8.91 -5.04
N ARG A 67 -22.00 -9.57 -5.18
CA ARG A 67 -23.32 -8.97 -4.88
C ARG A 67 -23.63 -8.87 -3.38
N THR A 68 -22.99 -9.69 -2.56
CA THR A 68 -23.26 -9.79 -1.12
C THR A 68 -22.03 -9.37 -0.32
N TYR A 69 -22.22 -8.95 0.92
CA TYR A 69 -21.12 -8.69 1.83
C TYR A 69 -20.18 -9.90 1.95
N ASP A 70 -20.72 -11.10 2.16
CA ASP A 70 -19.91 -12.32 2.27
C ASP A 70 -19.12 -12.60 0.99
N GLY A 71 -19.71 -12.33 -0.17
CA GLY A 71 -19.03 -12.47 -1.46
C GLY A 71 -17.82 -11.53 -1.59
N VAL A 72 -17.98 -10.28 -1.17
CA VAL A 72 -16.89 -9.28 -1.21
C VAL A 72 -15.84 -9.56 -0.13
N SER A 73 -16.26 -9.74 1.13
CA SER A 73 -15.35 -9.91 2.28
C SER A 73 -14.54 -11.20 2.20
N ASN A 74 -15.13 -12.34 1.82
CA ASN A 74 -14.40 -13.59 1.65
C ASN A 74 -13.36 -13.54 0.51
N ASN A 75 -13.49 -12.59 -0.41
CA ASN A 75 -12.58 -12.40 -1.55
C ASN A 75 -11.81 -11.07 -1.47
N ALA A 76 -11.85 -10.38 -0.34
CA ALA A 76 -11.37 -9.01 -0.19
C ALA A 76 -9.90 -8.85 -0.60
N ALA A 77 -9.03 -9.80 -0.23
CA ALA A 77 -7.62 -9.77 -0.60
C ALA A 77 -7.40 -9.84 -2.13
N ILE A 78 -8.16 -10.69 -2.83
CA ILE A 78 -8.09 -10.80 -4.29
C ILE A 78 -8.65 -9.53 -4.93
N VAL A 79 -9.77 -9.02 -4.43
CA VAL A 79 -10.35 -7.76 -4.92
C VAL A 79 -9.34 -6.63 -4.77
N LYS A 80 -8.72 -6.46 -3.59
CA LYS A 80 -7.68 -5.47 -3.32
C LYS A 80 -6.52 -5.60 -4.31
N ASP A 81 -5.97 -6.80 -4.47
CA ASP A 81 -4.84 -7.04 -5.38
C ASP A 81 -5.18 -6.62 -6.82
N GLN A 82 -6.36 -6.99 -7.33
CA GLN A 82 -6.75 -6.67 -8.69
C GLN A 82 -7.00 -5.17 -8.92
N VAL A 83 -7.59 -4.48 -7.94
CA VAL A 83 -7.82 -3.03 -8.07
C VAL A 83 -6.54 -2.22 -7.91
N VAL A 84 -5.63 -2.62 -7.00
CA VAL A 84 -4.31 -1.98 -6.81
C VAL A 84 -3.45 -2.17 -8.05
N ASN A 85 -3.46 -3.36 -8.65
CA ASN A 85 -2.75 -3.65 -9.90
C ASN A 85 -3.46 -3.10 -11.14
N ARG A 86 -4.63 -2.47 -10.97
CA ARG A 86 -5.46 -1.89 -12.05
C ARG A 86 -5.80 -2.89 -13.17
N THR A 87 -5.90 -4.17 -12.83
CA THR A 87 -6.32 -5.22 -13.77
C THR A 87 -7.84 -5.34 -13.84
N MET A 88 -8.53 -4.86 -12.80
CA MET A 88 -9.97 -4.75 -12.74
C MET A 88 -10.37 -3.30 -12.39
N PRO A 89 -11.48 -2.78 -12.95
CA PRO A 89 -12.39 -3.44 -13.89
C PRO A 89 -11.85 -3.51 -15.33
N ILE A 90 -12.25 -4.51 -16.12
CA ILE A 90 -11.88 -4.58 -17.54
C ILE A 90 -12.59 -3.46 -18.31
N GLY A 91 -11.84 -2.68 -19.10
CA GLY A 91 -12.40 -1.60 -19.92
C GLY A 91 -12.76 -0.33 -19.15
N GLY A 92 -12.38 -0.25 -17.87
CA GLY A 92 -12.50 0.93 -17.02
C GLY A 92 -11.33 1.01 -16.03
N SER A 93 -11.39 1.97 -15.11
CA SER A 93 -10.46 2.04 -13.99
C SER A 93 -11.13 2.75 -12.82
N LEU A 94 -10.81 2.34 -11.61
CA LEU A 94 -11.18 3.06 -10.40
C LEU A 94 -10.30 4.31 -10.23
N THR A 95 -10.82 5.31 -9.53
CA THR A 95 -9.99 6.42 -9.08
C THR A 95 -9.01 5.97 -8.00
N ASN A 96 -8.00 6.79 -7.69
CA ASN A 96 -7.07 6.46 -6.61
C ASN A 96 -7.80 6.41 -5.26
N GLU A 97 -8.75 7.31 -5.04
CA GLU A 97 -9.55 7.37 -3.82
C GLU A 97 -10.42 6.12 -3.64
N GLU A 98 -11.00 5.58 -4.72
CA GLU A 98 -11.76 4.33 -4.67
C GLU A 98 -10.86 3.12 -4.36
N ILE A 99 -9.65 3.07 -4.94
CA ILE A 99 -8.66 2.02 -4.66
C ILE A 99 -8.20 2.09 -3.19
N GLU A 100 -7.92 3.29 -2.70
CA GLU A 100 -7.52 3.52 -1.31
C GLU A 100 -8.63 3.14 -0.34
N LEU A 101 -9.88 3.51 -0.63
CA LEU A 101 -11.05 3.14 0.15
C LEU A 101 -11.20 1.62 0.29
N ILE A 102 -11.10 0.89 -0.83
CA ILE A 102 -11.14 -0.59 -0.81
C ILE A 102 -9.96 -1.13 -0.02
N SER A 103 -8.74 -0.64 -0.29
CA SER A 103 -7.52 -1.10 0.34
C SER A 103 -7.59 -0.95 1.87
N CYS A 104 -8.00 0.23 2.34
CA CYS A 104 -8.14 0.52 3.74
C CYS A 104 -9.22 -0.31 4.43
N TRP A 105 -10.36 -0.52 3.77
CA TRP A 105 -11.38 -1.41 4.31
C TRP A 105 -10.87 -2.85 4.47
N VAL A 106 -10.11 -3.37 3.49
CA VAL A 106 -9.49 -4.70 3.60
C VAL A 106 -8.46 -4.74 4.72
N ASP A 107 -7.61 -3.72 4.83
CA ASP A 107 -6.56 -3.65 5.85
C ASP A 107 -7.13 -3.53 7.27
N ASN A 108 -8.30 -2.89 7.41
CA ASN A 108 -9.06 -2.83 8.66
C ASN A 108 -9.88 -4.10 8.95
N GLY A 109 -9.68 -5.18 8.19
CA GLY A 109 -10.29 -6.49 8.46
C GLY A 109 -11.62 -6.73 7.74
N ALA A 110 -11.94 -5.95 6.71
CA ALA A 110 -13.13 -6.12 5.88
C ALA A 110 -14.45 -6.13 6.67
N LEU A 111 -14.59 -5.20 7.62
CA LEU A 111 -15.71 -5.16 8.58
C LEU A 111 -17.08 -4.95 7.91
N ASN A 112 -18.13 -5.46 8.55
CA ASN A 112 -19.53 -5.21 8.19
C ASN A 112 -20.15 -4.23 9.20
N ASN A 113 -19.86 -2.94 9.04
CA ASN A 113 -20.24 -1.85 9.94
C ASN A 113 -21.08 -0.78 9.25
#